data_AF-A0A3D2GRK9-F1
#
_entry.id   AF-A0A3D2GRK9-F1
#
_cell.length_a   1.000
_cell.length_b   1.000
_cell.length_c   1.000
_cell.angle_alpha   90.00
_cell.angle_beta   90.00
_cell.angle_gamma   90.00
#
_symmetry.space_group_name_H-M   'P 1'
#
loop_
_entity.id
_entity.type
_entity.pdbx_description
1 polymer ?
#
loop_
_entity_poly.entity_id
_entity_poly.type
_entity_poly.pdbx_seq_one_letter_code
_entity_poly.pdbx_strand_id
1 'polypeptide(L)'
;MLNFLIRRLAVMIPTLIAISILVFTLIQLPPGDYLTSQLYELQAQGEATAAQQIEFLRAEYGLDKPMYVQYWNWVTGLLQGDLGQSFEFNRPVSEVLGDRLLMTFILNFSTILFIWVVSFPIAVYSATHQYSIGDYGLTFLGFLGLATPNFLLALVLLYLANVW
;
A
#
# COMPACT_ATOMS: atom_id res chain seq x y z
N MET A 1 11.44 18.68 23.39
CA MET A 1 10.63 18.40 22.18
C MET A 1 11.44 18.50 20.90
N LEU A 2 12.14 19.61 20.63
CA LEU A 2 12.96 19.76 19.40
C LEU A 2 14.04 18.66 19.25
N ASN A 3 14.80 18.38 20.32
CA ASN A 3 15.82 17.31 20.29
C ASN A 3 15.22 15.91 20.01
N PHE A 4 13.99 15.67 20.48
CA PHE A 4 13.26 14.43 20.19
C PHE A 4 12.84 14.34 18.71
N LEU A 5 12.32 15.44 18.15
CA LEU A 5 11.97 15.52 16.72
C LEU A 5 13.19 15.31 15.84
N ILE A 6 14.31 15.96 16.15
CA ILE A 6 15.58 15.80 15.41
C ILE A 6 16.05 14.35 15.46
N ARG A 7 16.09 13.74 16.65
CA ARG A 7 16.48 12.33 16.79
C ARG A 7 15.57 11.39 15.99
N ARG A 8 14.26 11.68 15.96
CA ARG A 8 13.29 10.87 15.21
C ARG A 8 13.46 11.01 13.70
N LEU A 9 13.65 12.23 13.20
CA LEU A 9 13.93 12.49 11.78
C LEU A 9 15.27 11.87 11.35
N ALA A 10 16.29 11.98 12.21
CA ALA A 10 17.61 11.40 11.96
C ALA A 10 17.58 9.86 11.86
N VAL A 11 16.71 9.19 12.62
CA VAL A 11 16.49 7.73 12.50
C VAL A 11 15.59 7.38 11.31
N MET A 12 14.64 8.24 10.97
CA MET A 12 13.73 8.03 9.84
C MET A 12 14.47 7.96 8.50
N ILE A 13 15.46 8.84 8.28
CA ILE A 13 16.23 8.87 7.03
C ILE A 13 16.90 7.52 6.70
N PRO A 14 17.75 6.93 7.56
CA PRO A 14 18.37 5.64 7.27
C PRO A 14 17.33 4.51 7.18
N THR A 15 16.23 4.56 7.94
CA THR A 15 15.15 3.58 7.81
C THR A 15 14.49 3.65 6.43
N LEU A 16 14.18 4.85 5.93
CA LEU A 16 13.60 5.03 4.60
C LEU A 16 14.54 4.54 3.50
N ILE A 17 15.84 4.84 3.61
CA ILE A 17 16.85 4.36 2.65
C ILE A 17 16.95 2.83 2.68
N ALA A 18 16.97 2.22 3.86
CA ALA A 18 17.03 0.77 3.99
C ALA A 18 15.78 0.10 3.36
N ILE A 19 14.59 0.64 3.64
CA ILE A 19 13.34 0.14 3.08
C ILE A 19 13.30 0.35 1.56
N SER A 20 13.72 1.50 1.05
CA SER A 20 13.71 1.78 -0.39
C SER A 20 14.63 0.85 -1.17
N ILE A 21 15.84 0.60 -0.66
CA ILE A 21 16.77 -0.37 -1.26
C ILE A 21 16.17 -1.78 -1.21
N LEU A 22 15.58 -2.16 -0.08
CA LEU A 22 14.98 -3.48 0.10
C LEU A 22 13.80 -3.68 -0.88
N VAL A 23 12.87 -2.74 -0.96
CA VAL A 23 11.72 -2.81 -1.86
C VAL A 23 12.16 -2.84 -3.32
N PHE A 24 13.08 -1.95 -3.71
CA PHE A 24 13.63 -1.92 -5.06
C PHE A 24 14.29 -3.26 -5.43
N THR A 25 15.06 -3.83 -4.49
CA THR A 25 15.68 -5.14 -4.68
C THR A 25 14.66 -6.25 -4.81
N LEU A 26 13.64 -6.29 -3.96
CA LEU A 26 12.59 -7.31 -4.03
C LEU A 26 11.84 -7.27 -5.37
N ILE A 27 11.58 -6.09 -5.91
CA ILE A 27 10.90 -5.93 -7.21
C ILE A 27 11.80 -6.38 -8.37
N GLN A 28 13.11 -6.19 -8.27
CA GLN A 28 14.09 -6.54 -9.31
C GLN A 28 14.66 -7.96 -9.19
N LEU A 29 14.31 -8.69 -8.13
CA LEU A 29 14.77 -10.08 -7.90
C LEU A 29 14.23 -11.09 -8.93
N PRO A 30 12.95 -11.03 -9.35
CA PRO A 30 12.45 -11.91 -10.40
C PRO A 30 13.25 -11.76 -11.70
N PRO A 31 13.52 -12.84 -12.43
CA PRO A 31 14.19 -12.74 -13.71
C PRO A 31 13.29 -12.05 -14.74
N GLY A 32 13.79 -10.98 -15.36
CA GLY A 32 13.07 -10.16 -16.34
C GLY A 32 12.59 -8.82 -15.77
N ASP A 33 11.93 -8.03 -16.61
CA ASP A 33 11.29 -6.76 -16.27
C ASP A 33 9.82 -6.77 -16.78
N TYR A 34 9.04 -5.73 -16.46
CA TYR A 34 7.66 -5.62 -16.94
C TYR A 34 7.55 -5.72 -18.47
N LEU A 35 8.50 -5.13 -19.19
CA LEU A 35 8.53 -5.16 -20.66
C LEU A 35 8.84 -6.58 -21.17
N THR A 36 9.59 -7.38 -20.43
CA THR A 36 9.87 -8.79 -20.77
C THR A 36 8.58 -9.60 -20.73
N SER A 37 7.73 -9.43 -19.71
CA SER A 37 6.40 -10.06 -19.68
C SER A 37 5.51 -9.58 -20.82
N GLN A 38 5.50 -8.27 -21.10
CA GLN A 38 4.70 -7.68 -22.18
C GLN A 38 5.15 -8.20 -23.56
N LEU A 39 6.46 -8.35 -23.77
CA LEU A 39 7.01 -8.93 -25.00
C LEU A 39 6.54 -10.36 -25.22
N TYR A 40 6.57 -11.21 -24.20
CA TYR A 40 6.07 -12.59 -24.32
C TYR A 40 4.58 -12.63 -24.68
N GLU A 41 3.79 -11.71 -24.13
CA GLU A 41 2.36 -11.60 -24.45
C GLU A 41 2.12 -11.16 -25.89
N LEU A 42 2.80 -10.11 -26.37
CA LEU A 42 2.66 -9.61 -27.75
C LEU A 42 3.20 -10.61 -28.79
N GLN A 43 4.28 -11.33 -28.46
CA GLN A 43 4.79 -12.41 -29.32
C GLN A 43 3.80 -13.58 -29.41
N ALA A 44 3.13 -13.93 -28.32
CA ALA A 44 2.08 -14.95 -28.33
C ALA A 44 0.86 -14.53 -29.19
N GLN A 45 0.64 -13.22 -29.35
CA GLN A 45 -0.40 -12.66 -30.22
C GLN A 45 0.05 -12.50 -31.69
N GLY A 46 1.33 -12.78 -32.01
CA GLY A 46 1.86 -12.76 -33.38
C GLY A 46 2.37 -11.40 -33.86
N GLU A 47 2.60 -10.42 -32.97
CA GLU A 47 3.16 -9.13 -33.35
C GLU A 47 4.67 -9.19 -33.61
N ALA A 48 5.06 -9.19 -34.90
CA ALA A 48 6.47 -9.24 -35.32
C ALA A 48 7.29 -7.99 -34.94
N THR A 49 6.64 -6.85 -34.70
CA THR A 49 7.28 -5.57 -34.33
C THR A 49 7.49 -5.39 -32.83
N ALA A 50 6.90 -6.28 -32.00
CA ALA A 50 6.93 -6.16 -30.55
C ALA A 50 8.36 -6.10 -29.99
N ALA A 51 9.30 -6.88 -30.55
CA ALA A 51 10.68 -6.93 -30.08
C ALA A 51 11.42 -5.58 -30.22
N GLN A 52 11.20 -4.86 -31.31
CA GLN A 52 11.87 -3.58 -31.58
C GLN A 52 11.31 -2.47 -30.69
N GLN A 53 9.99 -2.47 -30.50
CA GLN A 53 9.32 -1.49 -29.64
C GLN A 53 9.69 -1.67 -28.16
N ILE A 54 9.80 -2.93 -27.72
CA ILE A 54 10.18 -3.27 -26.35
C ILE A 54 11.63 -2.87 -26.05
N GLU A 55 12.57 -3.13 -26.96
CA GLU A 55 13.98 -2.71 -26.78
C GLU A 55 14.12 -1.19 -26.74
N PHE A 56 13.35 -0.46 -27.57
CA PHE A 56 13.29 1.01 -27.49
C PHE A 56 12.81 1.48 -26.12
N LEU A 57 11.70 0.91 -25.61
CA LEU A 57 11.17 1.26 -24.29
C LEU A 57 12.16 0.89 -23.17
N ARG A 58 12.84 -0.26 -23.27
CA ARG A 58 13.85 -0.69 -22.30
C ARG A 58 14.98 0.35 -22.17
N ALA A 59 15.47 0.86 -23.30
CA ALA A 59 16.49 1.89 -23.32
C ALA A 59 15.96 3.24 -22.80
N GLU A 60 14.74 3.63 -23.19
CA GLU A 60 14.10 4.88 -22.77
C GLU A 60 13.92 4.94 -21.25
N TYR A 61 13.44 3.85 -20.65
CA TYR A 61 13.25 3.75 -19.19
C TYR A 61 14.53 3.36 -18.42
N GLY A 62 15.65 3.16 -19.13
CA GLY A 62 16.93 2.80 -18.53
C GLY A 62 16.95 1.44 -17.85
N LEU A 63 16.05 0.53 -18.24
CA LEU A 63 15.93 -0.83 -17.71
C LEU A 63 17.08 -1.74 -18.17
N ASP A 64 17.83 -1.31 -19.20
CA ASP A 64 19.09 -1.91 -19.68
C ASP A 64 20.30 -1.60 -18.77
N LYS A 65 20.18 -0.62 -17.87
CA LYS A 65 21.31 -0.16 -17.03
C LYS A 65 21.54 -1.07 -15.82
N PRO A 66 22.74 -1.06 -15.22
CA PRO A 66 22.97 -1.77 -13.97
C PRO A 66 22.02 -1.32 -12.85
N MET A 67 21.64 -2.25 -11.97
CA MET A 67 20.64 -2.06 -10.93
C MET A 67 20.87 -0.83 -10.04
N TYR A 68 22.13 -0.51 -9.70
CA TYR A 68 22.47 0.66 -8.90
C TYR A 68 22.19 1.98 -9.63
N VAL A 69 22.33 2.02 -10.96
CA VAL A 69 22.00 3.19 -11.79
C VAL A 69 20.49 3.35 -11.87
N GLN A 70 19.77 2.25 -12.06
CA GLN A 70 18.30 2.26 -12.06
C GLN A 70 17.75 2.79 -10.72
N TYR A 71 18.29 2.28 -9.60
CA TYR A 71 17.90 2.75 -8.27
C TYR A 71 18.18 4.25 -8.08
N TRP A 72 19.36 4.71 -8.51
CA TRP A 72 19.71 6.12 -8.39
C TRP A 72 18.77 7.02 -9.21
N ASN A 73 18.49 6.67 -10.46
CA ASN A 73 17.56 7.41 -11.31
C ASN A 73 16.15 7.42 -10.71
N TRP A 74 15.68 6.28 -10.21
CA TRP A 74 14.38 6.15 -9.57
C TRP A 74 14.24 7.03 -8.31
N VAL A 75 15.22 6.96 -7.39
CA VAL A 75 15.18 7.77 -6.16
C VAL A 75 15.29 9.26 -6.47
N THR A 76 16.17 9.65 -7.39
CA THR A 76 16.36 11.06 -7.75
C THR A 76 15.12 11.64 -8.44
N GLY A 77 14.46 10.88 -9.33
CA GLY A 77 13.17 11.25 -9.90
C GLY A 77 12.10 11.42 -8.83
N LEU A 78 11.99 10.45 -7.91
CA LEU A 78 11.01 10.51 -6.82
C LEU A 78 11.20 11.75 -5.93
N LEU A 79 12.44 12.11 -5.61
CA LEU A 79 12.76 13.31 -4.84
C LEU A 79 12.44 14.62 -5.59
N GLN A 80 12.38 14.58 -6.92
CA GLN A 80 11.96 15.70 -7.77
C GLN A 80 10.43 15.73 -8.00
N GLY A 81 9.69 14.76 -7.45
CA GLY A 81 8.25 14.61 -7.62
C GLY A 81 7.84 13.80 -8.86
N ASP A 82 8.81 13.23 -9.58
CA ASP A 82 8.55 12.30 -10.67
C ASP A 82 8.37 10.88 -10.15
N LEU A 83 7.12 10.41 -10.11
CA LEU A 83 6.77 9.03 -9.72
C LEU A 83 6.89 8.04 -10.89
N GLY A 84 7.17 8.52 -12.10
CA GLY A 84 7.23 7.73 -13.31
C GLY A 84 5.87 7.40 -13.93
N GLN A 85 5.90 6.50 -14.91
CA GLN A 85 4.74 6.00 -15.63
C GLN A 85 4.37 4.60 -15.14
N SER A 86 3.07 4.32 -15.03
CA SER A 86 2.58 2.97 -14.84
C SER A 86 2.48 2.30 -16.20
N PHE A 87 3.29 1.27 -16.42
CA PHE A 87 3.23 0.48 -17.65
C PHE A 87 1.89 -0.27 -17.81
N GLU A 88 1.34 -0.74 -16.69
CA GLU A 88 0.05 -1.45 -16.65
C GLU A 88 -1.13 -0.57 -17.05
N PHE A 89 -1.22 0.63 -16.48
CA PHE A 89 -2.35 1.53 -16.74
C PHE A 89 -2.09 2.52 -17.89
N ASN A 90 -0.86 2.52 -18.43
CA ASN A 90 -0.37 3.46 -19.44
C ASN A 90 -0.64 4.94 -19.08
N ARG A 91 -0.39 5.31 -17.82
CA ARG A 91 -0.67 6.63 -17.24
C ARG A 91 0.35 7.00 -16.16
N PRO A 92 0.50 8.29 -15.80
CA PRO A 92 1.36 8.70 -14.70
C PRO A 92 1.00 8.01 -13.39
N VAL A 93 1.99 7.55 -12.64
CA VAL A 93 1.77 6.88 -11.34
C VAL A 93 1.03 7.80 -10.35
N SER A 94 1.23 9.11 -10.45
CA SER A 94 0.51 10.12 -9.67
C SER A 94 -1.01 10.07 -9.86
N GLU A 95 -1.50 9.85 -11.07
CA GLU A 95 -2.94 9.71 -11.36
C GLU A 95 -3.46 8.36 -10.85
N VAL A 96 -2.68 7.29 -11.04
CA VAL A 96 -3.03 5.94 -10.61
C VAL A 96 -3.12 5.82 -9.08
N LEU A 97 -2.28 6.56 -8.35
CA LEU A 97 -2.26 6.57 -6.89
C LEU A 97 -3.11 7.68 -6.28
N GLY A 98 -3.22 8.85 -6.92
CA GLY A 98 -3.83 10.05 -6.33
C GLY A 98 -5.24 9.80 -5.81
N ASP A 99 -6.12 9.26 -6.66
CA ASP A 99 -7.51 8.96 -6.28
C ASP A 99 -7.59 7.91 -5.16
N ARG A 100 -6.73 6.90 -5.21
CA ARG A 100 -6.69 5.80 -4.23
C ARG A 100 -6.16 6.27 -2.88
N LEU A 101 -5.18 7.17 -2.86
CA LEU A 101 -4.62 7.74 -1.65
C LEU A 101 -5.68 8.56 -0.91
N LEU A 102 -6.43 9.41 -1.64
CA LEU A 102 -7.51 10.19 -1.04
C LEU A 102 -8.61 9.28 -0.47
N MET A 103 -9.03 8.28 -1.23
CA MET A 103 -10.06 7.33 -0.77
C MET A 103 -9.59 6.53 0.45
N THR A 104 -8.33 6.11 0.47
CA THR A 104 -7.71 5.42 1.61
C THR A 104 -7.67 6.32 2.84
N PHE A 105 -7.34 7.59 2.66
CA PHE A 105 -7.33 8.58 3.74
C PHE A 105 -8.73 8.77 4.32
N ILE A 106 -9.74 9.01 3.47
CA ILE A 106 -11.14 9.21 3.90
C ILE A 106 -11.63 7.95 4.64
N LEU A 107 -11.37 6.77 4.10
CA LEU A 107 -11.77 5.49 4.70
C LEU A 107 -11.14 5.30 6.09
N ASN A 108 -9.82 5.47 6.21
CA ASN A 108 -9.12 5.32 7.49
C ASN A 108 -9.57 6.37 8.50
N PHE A 109 -9.70 7.62 8.07
CA PHE A 109 -10.14 8.70 8.95
C PHE A 109 -11.55 8.44 9.50
N SER A 110 -12.48 8.03 8.62
CA SER A 110 -13.85 7.67 9.01
C SER A 110 -13.87 6.46 9.94
N THR A 111 -13.01 5.47 9.68
CA THR A 111 -12.87 4.26 10.52
C THR A 111 -12.39 4.62 11.93
N ILE A 112 -11.36 5.46 12.05
CA ILE A 112 -10.84 5.91 13.35
C ILE A 112 -11.91 6.68 14.12
N LEU A 113 -12.62 7.58 13.44
CA LEU A 113 -13.70 8.34 14.07
C LEU A 113 -14.81 7.42 14.57
N PHE A 114 -15.22 6.45 13.76
CA PHE A 114 -16.20 5.43 14.17
C PHE A 114 -15.71 4.63 15.38
N ILE A 115 -14.46 4.16 15.37
CA ILE A 115 -13.85 3.44 16.49
C ILE A 115 -13.91 4.29 17.76
N TRP A 116 -13.54 5.57 17.72
CA TRP A 116 -13.59 6.42 18.91
C TRP A 116 -15.00 6.64 19.41
N VAL A 117 -15.94 6.91 18.51
CA VAL A 117 -17.35 7.13 18.85
C VAL A 117 -17.97 5.91 19.51
N VAL A 118 -17.58 4.68 19.11
CA VAL A 118 -18.13 3.44 19.66
C VAL A 118 -17.33 2.95 20.87
N SER A 119 -16.01 2.86 20.76
CA SER A 119 -15.16 2.26 21.78
C SER A 119 -15.01 3.12 23.02
N PHE A 120 -14.99 4.46 22.91
CA PHE A 120 -14.84 5.30 24.11
C PHE A 120 -16.05 5.23 25.05
N PRO A 121 -17.31 5.37 24.57
CA PRO A 121 -18.47 5.20 25.44
C PRO A 121 -18.54 3.81 26.07
N ILE A 122 -18.28 2.75 25.29
CA ILE A 122 -18.25 1.37 25.78
C ILE A 122 -17.19 1.22 26.88
N ALA A 123 -15.97 1.71 26.63
CA ALA A 123 -14.87 1.60 27.59
C ALA A 123 -15.16 2.39 28.88
N VAL A 124 -15.69 3.61 28.79
CA VAL A 124 -16.06 4.43 29.95
C VAL A 124 -17.19 3.78 30.74
N TYR A 125 -18.22 3.24 30.06
CA TYR A 125 -19.32 2.54 30.71
C TYR A 125 -18.83 1.31 31.48
N SER A 126 -18.08 0.41 30.82
CA SER A 126 -17.51 -0.78 31.46
C SER A 126 -16.59 -0.44 32.63
N ALA A 127 -15.76 0.60 32.50
CA ALA A 127 -14.85 1.02 33.58
C ALA A 127 -15.57 1.55 34.83
N THR A 128 -16.71 2.21 34.65
CA THR A 128 -17.51 2.81 35.74
C THR A 128 -18.53 1.84 36.34
N HIS A 129 -18.97 0.83 35.60
CA HIS A 129 -20.00 -0.15 36.00
C HIS A 129 -19.44 -1.57 36.02
N GLN A 130 -18.32 -1.75 36.72
CA GLN A 130 -17.59 -3.01 36.80
C GLN A 130 -18.49 -4.14 37.31
N TYR A 131 -18.34 -5.33 36.71
CA TYR A 131 -19.10 -6.55 37.06
C TYR A 131 -20.62 -6.46 36.83
N SER A 132 -21.10 -5.43 36.13
CA SER A 132 -22.49 -5.34 35.73
C SER A 132 -22.79 -6.27 34.54
N ILE A 133 -24.07 -6.61 34.34
CA ILE A 133 -24.49 -7.41 33.17
C ILE A 133 -24.12 -6.69 31.85
N GLY A 134 -24.21 -5.36 31.83
CA GLY A 134 -23.81 -4.55 30.68
C GLY A 134 -22.30 -4.63 30.40
N ASP A 135 -21.48 -4.60 31.45
CA ASP A 135 -20.02 -4.78 31.33
C ASP A 135 -19.66 -6.16 30.77
N TYR A 136 -20.25 -7.23 31.30
CA TYR A 136 -20.06 -8.58 30.77
C TYR A 136 -20.49 -8.72 29.30
N GLY A 137 -21.64 -8.14 28.93
CA GLY A 137 -22.15 -8.19 27.55
C GLY A 137 -21.26 -7.43 26.56
N LEU A 138 -20.83 -6.22 26.91
CA LEU A 138 -19.94 -5.40 26.08
C LEU A 138 -18.55 -6.03 25.95
N THR A 139 -18.02 -6.57 27.04
CA THR A 139 -16.74 -7.28 27.07
C THR A 139 -16.78 -8.54 26.21
N PHE A 140 -17.85 -9.32 26.30
CA PHE A 140 -18.06 -10.50 25.45
C PHE A 140 -18.10 -10.13 23.97
N LEU A 141 -18.84 -9.07 23.61
CA LEU A 141 -18.90 -8.59 22.22
C LEU A 141 -17.52 -8.09 21.73
N GLY A 142 -16.76 -7.40 22.58
CA GLY A 142 -15.38 -7.02 22.30
C GLY A 142 -14.48 -8.23 22.05
N PHE A 143 -14.61 -9.28 22.86
CA PHE A 143 -13.87 -10.54 22.65
C PHE A 143 -14.25 -11.25 21.36
N LEU A 144 -15.52 -11.26 20.95
CA LEU A 144 -15.91 -11.81 19.65
C LEU A 144 -15.23 -11.06 18.50
N GLY A 145 -15.17 -9.72 18.58
CA GLY A 145 -14.45 -8.90 17.60
C GLY A 145 -12.95 -9.23 17.55
N LEU A 146 -12.30 -9.39 18.70
CA LEU A 146 -10.88 -9.73 18.78
C LEU A 146 -10.56 -11.17 18.36
N ALA A 147 -11.45 -12.12 18.66
CA ALA A 147 -11.27 -13.53 18.34
C ALA A 147 -11.58 -13.84 16.86
N THR A 148 -12.37 -13.01 16.20
CA THR A 148 -12.75 -13.21 14.80
C THR A 148 -11.65 -12.66 13.87
N PRO A 149 -11.14 -13.47 12.93
CA PRO A 149 -10.21 -12.96 11.92
C PRO A 149 -10.85 -11.85 11.07
N ASN A 150 -10.14 -10.74 10.88
CA ASN A 150 -10.65 -9.57 10.14
C ASN A 150 -11.19 -9.91 8.74
N PHE A 151 -10.51 -10.79 8.00
CA PHE A 151 -10.95 -11.20 6.66
C PHE A 151 -12.28 -11.98 6.70
N LEU A 152 -12.48 -12.82 7.72
CA LEU A 152 -13.71 -13.60 7.87
C LEU A 152 -14.88 -12.67 8.20
N LEU A 153 -14.66 -11.73 9.13
CA LEU A 153 -15.65 -10.73 9.47
C LEU A 153 -16.03 -9.90 8.24
N ALA A 154 -15.04 -9.48 7.45
CA ALA A 154 -15.28 -8.75 6.21
C ALA A 154 -16.11 -9.56 5.19
N LEU A 155 -15.83 -10.86 5.03
CA LEU A 155 -16.61 -11.74 4.14
C LEU A 155 -18.05 -11.92 4.63
N VAL A 156 -18.27 -12.10 5.93
CA VAL A 156 -19.62 -12.21 6.51
C VAL A 156 -20.40 -10.92 6.31
N LEU A 157 -19.79 -9.77 6.59
CA LEU A 157 -20.41 -8.46 6.37
C LEU A 157 -20.72 -8.22 4.88
N LEU A 158 -19.80 -8.58 3.99
CA LEU A 158 -20.00 -8.50 2.54
C LEU A 158 -21.19 -9.36 2.10
N TYR A 159 -21.25 -10.61 2.56
CA TYR A 159 -22.37 -11.51 2.26
C TYR A 159 -23.70 -10.91 2.73
N LEU A 160 -23.77 -10.45 3.99
CA LEU A 160 -24.98 -9.85 4.54
C LEU A 160 -25.40 -8.56 3.80
N ALA A 161 -24.44 -7.75 3.37
CA ALA A 161 -24.69 -6.53 2.62
C ALA A 161 -25.10 -6.78 1.15
N ASN A 162 -24.68 -7.90 0.56
CA ASN A 162 -24.99 -8.28 -0.83
C ASN A 162 -26.32 -9.05 -0.96
N VAL A 163 -26.84 -9.63 0.12
CA VAL A 163 -28.13 -10.35 0.15
C VAL A 163 -29.35 -9.39 0.05
N TRP A 164 -29.11 -8.10 -0.18
CA TRP A 164 -30.08 -7.06 -0.51
C TRP A 164 -29.64 -6.27 -1.75
#